data_AF-F4XTH6-F1
#
_entry.id   AF-F4XTH6-F1
#
_cell.length_a   1.000
_cell.length_b   1.000
_cell.length_c   1.000
_cell.angle_alpha   90.00
_cell.angle_beta   90.00
_cell.angle_gamma   90.00
#
_symmetry.space_group_name_H-M   'P 1'
#
loop_
_entity.id
_entity.type
_entity.pdbx_description
1 polymer ?
#
loop_
_entity_poly.entity_id
_entity_poly.type
_entity_poly.pdbx_seq_one_letter_code
_entity_poly.pdbx_strand_id
1 'polypeptide(L)'
;MNEPIADYDNPWKEALQAYFESFLQFCFPQVHTLIDWNQTPQALDTELQQIVGAAESGKRIADKLFQVWLCGGNETWVLIHVEVQSQKESTFAKRMYQYHYRAFDLYEKPVISLAVLGDENASWSPSSYEYGLGGCRLSLEFPIVKLLNYQSMWQVLESSTNPFAVVVMAHLKTKATHKQPMERKRWKWYLVRRLFERGYSKNDIVKLFQCIDQMMALPEELELELNQQLERYQEERQMPLISRVEERAMKRGLEQGLQQGLQQGLQQGLQETVVKILQNRFESVSPELVGAINSIEDISVLKQLIDHSLKSKSLEEFEQLLAQHQLSQEN
;
A
#
# COMPACT_ATOMS: atom_id res chain seq x y z
N MET A 1 19.66 -6.14 18.74
CA MET A 1 18.88 -6.34 17.49
C MET A 1 17.62 -5.51 17.62
N ASN A 2 17.37 -4.59 16.68
CA ASN A 2 16.16 -3.77 16.70
C ASN A 2 14.97 -4.62 16.26
N GLU A 3 13.92 -4.66 17.07
CA GLU A 3 12.67 -5.34 16.71
C GLU A 3 11.99 -4.53 15.58
N PRO A 4 11.61 -5.15 14.45
CA PRO A 4 10.92 -4.45 13.39
C PRO A 4 9.58 -3.93 13.92
N ILE A 5 9.31 -2.65 13.66
CA ILE A 5 8.03 -2.05 14.04
C ILE A 5 6.98 -2.62 13.10
N ALA A 6 5.99 -3.34 13.65
CA ALA A 6 4.87 -3.87 12.87
C ALA A 6 4.19 -2.73 12.08
N ASP A 7 4.09 -2.90 10.76
CA ASP A 7 3.27 -2.07 9.89
C ASP A 7 1.89 -2.69 9.82
N TYR A 8 0.89 -1.94 10.25
CA TYR A 8 -0.49 -2.39 10.18
C TYR A 8 -1.29 -1.67 9.09
N ASP A 9 -0.83 -0.51 8.64
CA ASP A 9 -1.62 0.34 7.76
C ASP A 9 -1.71 -0.29 6.35
N ASN A 10 -0.56 -0.61 5.76
CA ASN A 10 -0.49 -1.20 4.43
C ASN A 10 -1.22 -2.56 4.34
N PRO A 11 -1.03 -3.52 5.27
CA PRO A 11 -1.76 -4.78 5.23
C PRO A 11 -3.28 -4.61 5.28
N TRP A 12 -3.78 -3.66 6.07
CA TRP A 12 -5.22 -3.38 6.14
C TRP A 12 -5.73 -2.73 4.85
N LYS A 13 -5.01 -1.78 4.28
CA LYS A 13 -5.38 -1.15 2.98
C LYS A 13 -5.43 -2.17 1.85
N GLU A 14 -4.44 -3.05 1.76
CA GLU A 14 -4.38 -4.12 0.76
C GLU A 14 -5.50 -5.15 0.97
N ALA A 15 -5.73 -5.57 2.23
CA ALA A 15 -6.81 -6.51 2.55
C ALA A 15 -8.19 -5.93 2.23
N LEU A 16 -8.44 -4.66 2.57
CA LEU A 16 -9.70 -3.98 2.23
C LEU A 16 -9.89 -3.88 0.73
N GLN A 17 -8.84 -3.58 -0.04
CA GLN A 17 -8.91 -3.53 -1.50
C GLN A 17 -9.23 -4.90 -2.10
N ALA A 18 -8.58 -5.96 -1.62
CA ALA A 18 -8.70 -7.30 -2.18
C ALA A 18 -9.99 -8.03 -1.77
N TYR A 19 -10.51 -7.74 -0.58
CA TYR A 19 -11.56 -8.51 0.07
C TYR A 19 -12.71 -7.63 0.59
N PHE A 20 -13.00 -6.51 -0.07
CA PHE A 20 -14.04 -5.55 0.34
C PHE A 20 -15.42 -6.17 0.60
N GLU A 21 -15.88 -7.08 -0.26
CA GLU A 21 -17.15 -7.80 -0.04
C GLU A 21 -17.10 -8.66 1.21
N SER A 22 -16.07 -9.49 1.33
CA SER A 22 -15.85 -10.35 2.50
C SER A 22 -15.71 -9.54 3.79
N PHE A 23 -15.10 -8.35 3.72
CA PHE A 23 -15.01 -7.40 4.82
C PHE A 23 -16.39 -6.96 5.30
N LEU A 24 -17.22 -6.43 4.39
CA LEU A 24 -18.56 -5.97 4.76
C LEU A 24 -19.43 -7.13 5.24
N GLN A 25 -19.33 -8.29 4.60
CA GLN A 25 -20.04 -9.49 5.05
C GLN A 25 -19.68 -9.88 6.50
N PHE A 26 -18.40 -9.76 6.86
CA PHE A 26 -17.89 -10.17 8.17
C PHE A 26 -18.10 -9.11 9.26
N CYS A 27 -17.77 -7.85 8.96
CA CYS A 27 -17.74 -6.74 9.91
C CYS A 27 -19.07 -5.98 9.97
N PHE A 28 -19.73 -5.78 8.83
CA PHE A 28 -20.89 -4.90 8.69
C PHE A 28 -22.01 -5.54 7.84
N PRO A 29 -22.57 -6.69 8.29
CA PRO A 29 -23.51 -7.47 7.49
C PRO A 29 -24.75 -6.68 7.06
N GLN A 30 -25.19 -5.71 7.87
CA GLN A 30 -26.30 -4.82 7.53
C GLN A 30 -25.98 -3.95 6.30
N VAL A 31 -24.75 -3.45 6.19
CA VAL A 31 -24.32 -2.66 5.01
C VAL A 31 -24.12 -3.56 3.81
N HIS A 32 -23.55 -4.76 4.01
CA HIS A 32 -23.41 -5.74 2.95
C HIS A 32 -24.73 -6.07 2.26
N THR A 33 -25.85 -6.18 3.00
CA THR A 33 -27.17 -6.48 2.41
C THR A 33 -27.78 -5.36 1.57
N LEU A 34 -27.25 -4.14 1.67
CA LEU A 34 -27.75 -2.99 0.91
C LEU A 34 -27.10 -2.89 -0.48
N ILE A 35 -25.90 -3.46 -0.65
CA ILE A 35 -25.06 -3.31 -1.84
C ILE A 35 -25.43 -4.36 -2.89
N ASP A 36 -25.52 -3.92 -4.14
CA ASP A 36 -25.66 -4.77 -5.32
C ASP A 36 -24.28 -5.28 -5.76
N TRP A 37 -23.97 -6.51 -5.35
CA TRP A 37 -22.71 -7.19 -5.66
C TRP A 37 -22.59 -7.67 -7.11
N ASN A 38 -23.63 -7.51 -7.94
CA ASN A 38 -23.48 -7.70 -9.40
C ASN A 38 -22.69 -6.56 -10.05
N GLN A 39 -22.58 -5.42 -9.36
CA GLN A 39 -21.78 -4.29 -9.79
C GLN A 39 -20.49 -4.24 -8.97
N THR A 40 -19.36 -4.17 -9.66
CA THR A 40 -18.05 -4.15 -9.01
C THR A 40 -17.83 -2.82 -8.29
N PRO A 41 -17.62 -2.82 -6.96
CA PRO A 41 -17.25 -1.62 -6.21
C PRO A 41 -16.01 -0.94 -6.77
N GLN A 42 -16.00 0.40 -6.80
CA GLN A 42 -14.85 1.17 -7.27
C GLN A 42 -14.13 1.82 -6.09
N ALA A 43 -12.82 1.59 -5.98
CA ALA A 43 -11.99 2.23 -4.97
C ALA A 43 -11.61 3.65 -5.42
N LEU A 44 -11.80 4.62 -4.52
CA LEU A 44 -11.62 6.06 -4.77
C LEU A 44 -10.45 6.60 -3.96
N ASP A 45 -9.25 6.07 -4.23
CA ASP A 45 -8.04 6.39 -3.46
C ASP A 45 -7.56 7.84 -3.69
N THR A 46 -7.67 8.34 -4.92
CA THR A 46 -7.27 9.71 -5.26
C THR A 46 -8.16 10.74 -4.58
N GLU A 47 -9.45 10.44 -4.50
CA GLU A 47 -10.43 11.35 -3.93
C GLU A 47 -10.44 11.27 -2.41
N LEU A 48 -10.15 10.10 -1.85
CA LEU A 48 -9.86 9.99 -0.42
C LEU A 48 -8.68 10.89 -0.02
N GLN A 49 -7.62 11.00 -0.84
CA GLN A 49 -6.52 11.94 -0.56
C GLN A 49 -7.00 13.41 -0.55
N GLN A 50 -7.95 13.77 -1.41
CA GLN A 50 -8.58 15.09 -1.39
C GLN A 50 -9.43 15.32 -0.14
N ILE A 51 -9.98 14.26 0.47
CA ILE A 51 -10.80 14.28 1.70
C ILE A 51 -9.94 14.27 2.98
N VAL A 52 -8.78 13.62 2.98
CA VAL A 52 -7.95 13.47 4.19
C VAL A 52 -7.10 14.73 4.43
N GLY A 53 -6.61 15.38 3.36
CA GLY A 53 -5.76 16.57 3.46
C GLY A 53 -4.37 16.29 4.10
N ALA A 54 -3.41 17.19 3.89
CA ALA A 54 -2.00 16.96 4.26
C ALA A 54 -1.72 16.82 5.78
N ALA A 55 -2.65 17.26 6.64
CA ALA A 55 -2.45 17.34 8.09
C ALA A 55 -2.56 15.99 8.84
N GLU A 56 -3.00 14.92 8.17
CA GLU A 56 -3.21 13.59 8.78
C GLU A 56 -2.05 12.60 8.51
N SER A 57 -1.02 13.01 7.75
CA SER A 57 0.05 12.14 7.18
C SER A 57 0.97 11.40 8.17
N GLY A 58 0.74 11.53 9.48
CA GLY A 58 1.54 10.89 10.53
C GLY A 58 0.83 9.81 11.34
N LYS A 59 -0.46 9.54 11.08
CA LYS A 59 -1.25 8.56 11.83
C LYS A 59 -1.34 7.23 11.08
N ARG A 60 -1.25 6.10 11.80
CA ARG A 60 -1.34 4.74 11.23
C ARG A 60 -2.80 4.33 11.03
N ILE A 61 -3.37 4.82 9.94
CA ILE A 61 -4.80 4.70 9.65
C ILE A 61 -4.99 4.15 8.26
N ALA A 62 -5.70 3.03 8.20
CA ALA A 62 -6.07 2.41 6.94
C ALA A 62 -7.44 2.93 6.51
N ASP A 63 -7.44 4.12 5.90
CA ASP A 63 -8.64 4.70 5.31
C ASP A 63 -8.83 4.19 3.88
N LYS A 64 -10.09 3.90 3.53
CA LYS A 64 -10.51 3.55 2.17
C LYS A 64 -11.87 4.14 1.86
N LEU A 65 -12.05 4.59 0.63
CA LEU A 65 -13.34 5.06 0.10
C LEU A 65 -13.72 4.19 -1.08
N PHE A 66 -14.97 3.72 -1.08
CA PHE A 66 -15.53 2.94 -2.18
C PHE A 66 -16.82 3.57 -2.69
N GLN A 67 -16.96 3.68 -4.00
CA GLN A 67 -18.26 3.87 -4.65
C GLN A 67 -18.91 2.50 -4.83
N VAL A 68 -20.18 2.39 -4.43
CA VAL A 68 -20.98 1.18 -4.54
C VAL A 68 -22.37 1.51 -5.05
N TRP A 69 -23.03 0.49 -5.60
CA TRP A 69 -24.42 0.57 -6.04
C TRP A 69 -25.30 -0.15 -5.02
N LEU A 70 -26.42 0.46 -4.68
CA LEU A 70 -27.43 -0.16 -3.84
C LEU A 70 -28.32 -1.07 -4.68
N CYS A 71 -28.95 -2.07 -4.06
CA CYS A 71 -29.93 -2.95 -4.73
C CYS A 71 -31.11 -2.20 -5.39
N GLY A 72 -31.34 -0.93 -5.03
CA GLY A 72 -32.31 -0.04 -5.65
C GLY A 72 -31.80 0.76 -6.86
N GLY A 73 -30.56 0.53 -7.31
CA GLY A 73 -29.92 1.20 -8.45
C GLY A 73 -29.26 2.55 -8.13
N ASN A 74 -29.42 3.07 -6.91
CA ASN A 74 -28.78 4.31 -6.49
C ASN A 74 -27.31 4.10 -6.13
N GLU A 75 -26.46 5.04 -6.51
CA GLU A 75 -25.06 5.09 -6.09
C GLU A 75 -24.92 5.68 -4.69
N THR A 76 -24.03 5.09 -3.89
CA THR A 76 -23.66 5.57 -2.56
C THR A 76 -22.17 5.36 -2.33
N TRP A 77 -21.60 6.11 -1.37
CA TRP A 77 -20.20 5.99 -1.01
C TRP A 77 -20.09 5.27 0.33
N VAL A 78 -19.15 4.34 0.43
CA VAL A 78 -18.79 3.65 1.67
C VAL A 78 -17.40 4.11 2.07
N LEU A 79 -17.34 4.93 3.11
CA LEU A 79 -16.11 5.39 3.73
C LEU A 79 -15.76 4.44 4.88
N ILE A 80 -14.60 3.81 4.80
CA ILE A 80 -14.08 2.92 5.84
C ILE A 80 -12.89 3.60 6.49
N HIS A 81 -12.98 3.77 7.80
CA HIS A 81 -11.91 4.28 8.65
C HIS A 81 -11.43 3.15 9.57
N VAL A 82 -10.21 2.66 9.38
CA VAL A 82 -9.61 1.63 10.24
C VAL A 82 -8.54 2.27 11.13
N GLU A 83 -8.82 2.29 12.42
CA GLU A 83 -7.89 2.79 13.43
C GLU A 83 -7.09 1.63 14.03
N VAL A 84 -5.84 1.48 13.60
CA VAL A 84 -5.04 0.29 13.93
C VAL A 84 -4.19 0.48 15.20
N GLN A 85 -4.03 1.71 15.66
CA GLN A 85 -3.33 2.05 16.89
C GLN A 85 -3.87 3.35 17.50
N SER A 86 -4.65 3.25 18.57
CA SER A 86 -5.11 4.43 19.33
C SER A 86 -4.41 4.46 20.70
N GLN A 87 -3.45 5.38 20.87
CA GLN A 87 -3.42 6.09 22.14
C GLN A 87 -4.68 6.95 22.14
N LYS A 88 -5.60 6.74 23.09
CA LYS A 88 -6.93 7.39 23.21
C LYS A 88 -7.03 8.68 22.40
N GLU A 89 -7.45 8.58 21.14
CA GLU A 89 -7.50 9.75 20.28
C GLU A 89 -8.84 10.46 20.52
N SER A 90 -8.80 11.57 21.24
CA SER A 90 -9.99 12.38 21.55
C SER A 90 -10.63 12.99 20.30
N THR A 91 -9.90 13.06 19.18
CA THR A 91 -10.37 13.63 17.91
C THR A 91 -10.97 12.62 16.96
N PHE A 92 -11.01 11.32 17.28
CA PHE A 92 -11.49 10.27 16.38
C PHE A 92 -12.89 10.55 15.81
N ALA A 93 -13.88 10.77 16.69
CA ALA A 93 -15.25 11.01 16.27
C ALA A 93 -15.38 12.30 15.42
N LYS A 94 -14.59 13.33 15.76
CA LYS A 94 -14.54 14.57 14.98
C LYS A 94 -14.01 14.32 13.56
N ARG A 95 -13.00 13.47 13.40
CA ARG A 95 -12.47 13.12 12.07
C ARG A 95 -13.43 12.30 11.24
N MET A 96 -14.10 11.33 11.85
CA MET A 96 -15.19 10.59 11.20
C MET A 96 -16.22 11.56 10.61
N TYR A 97 -16.63 12.57 11.39
CA TYR A 97 -17.51 13.63 10.91
C TYR A 97 -16.89 14.48 9.79
N GLN A 98 -15.63 14.92 9.93
CA GLN A 98 -14.97 15.73 8.92
C GLN A 98 -14.84 15.00 7.58
N TYR A 99 -14.50 13.71 7.59
CA TYR A 99 -14.39 12.92 6.37
C TYR A 99 -15.76 12.63 5.77
N HIS A 100 -16.75 12.28 6.60
CA HIS A 100 -18.12 12.10 6.16
C HIS A 100 -18.64 13.35 5.44
N TYR A 101 -18.49 14.52 6.08
CA TYR A 101 -18.91 15.80 5.50
C TYR A 101 -18.17 16.11 4.20
N ARG A 102 -16.83 15.96 4.15
CA ARG A 102 -16.04 16.26 2.94
C ARG A 102 -16.38 15.31 1.78
N ALA A 103 -16.63 14.03 2.06
CA ALA A 103 -17.10 13.09 1.06
C ALA A 103 -18.49 13.48 0.54
N PHE A 104 -19.41 13.82 1.45
CA PHE A 104 -20.74 14.29 1.08
C PHE A 104 -20.68 15.58 0.25
N ASP A 105 -19.87 16.56 0.64
CA ASP A 105 -19.70 17.86 -0.03
C ASP A 105 -19.08 17.71 -1.43
N LEU A 106 -18.13 16.78 -1.61
CA LEU A 106 -17.47 16.56 -2.90
C LEU A 106 -18.38 15.85 -3.93
N TYR A 107 -19.24 14.94 -3.47
CA TYR A 107 -20.02 14.07 -4.37
C TYR A 107 -21.52 14.34 -4.38
N GLU A 108 -22.04 15.07 -3.39
CA GLU A 108 -23.47 15.34 -3.19
C GLU A 108 -24.32 14.07 -3.10
N LYS A 109 -23.76 13.01 -2.49
CA LYS A 109 -24.37 11.68 -2.41
C LYS A 109 -24.30 11.14 -0.98
N PRO A 110 -25.24 10.26 -0.57
CA PRO A 110 -25.19 9.64 0.75
C PRO A 110 -23.87 8.89 0.97
N VAL A 111 -23.34 9.02 2.19
CA VAL A 111 -22.09 8.38 2.62
C VAL A 111 -22.38 7.48 3.82
N ILE A 112 -21.96 6.23 3.74
CA ILE A 112 -21.95 5.30 4.88
C ILE A 112 -20.54 5.33 5.46
N SER A 113 -20.39 5.86 6.68
CA SER A 113 -19.11 5.88 7.39
C SER A 113 -19.01 4.70 8.34
N LEU A 114 -17.96 3.92 8.21
CA LEU A 114 -17.71 2.69 8.97
C LEU A 114 -16.39 2.79 9.72
N ALA A 115 -16.38 2.39 10.98
CA ALA A 115 -15.18 2.44 11.81
C ALA A 115 -14.76 1.05 12.29
N VAL A 116 -13.48 0.71 12.10
CA VAL A 116 -12.87 -0.50 12.65
C VAL A 116 -11.84 -0.10 13.69
N LEU A 117 -12.01 -0.58 14.92
CA LEU A 117 -11.19 -0.21 16.07
C LEU A 117 -10.27 -1.38 16.44
N GLY A 118 -8.97 -1.23 16.15
CA GLY A 118 -7.92 -2.23 16.37
C GLY A 118 -7.03 -1.98 17.59
N ASP A 119 -7.41 -1.09 18.49
CA ASP A 119 -6.67 -0.75 19.71
C ASP A 119 -6.87 -1.74 20.88
N GLU A 120 -6.08 -1.54 21.94
CA GLU A 120 -6.03 -2.41 23.12
C GLU A 120 -7.02 -2.00 24.23
N ASN A 121 -7.72 -0.87 24.09
CA ASN A 121 -8.61 -0.36 25.13
C ASN A 121 -10.06 -0.81 24.89
N ALA A 122 -10.50 -1.80 25.65
CA ALA A 122 -11.87 -2.34 25.58
C ALA A 122 -12.98 -1.29 25.82
N SER A 123 -12.71 -0.25 26.63
CA SER A 123 -13.71 0.78 26.97
C SER A 123 -13.82 1.89 25.93
N TRP A 124 -12.86 2.00 25.01
CA TRP A 124 -12.87 3.02 23.97
C TRP A 124 -13.62 2.51 22.74
N SER A 125 -14.80 3.07 22.48
CA SER A 125 -15.69 2.70 21.37
C SER A 125 -16.51 3.91 20.92
N PRO A 126 -15.88 4.96 20.36
CA PRO A 126 -16.60 6.14 19.88
C PRO A 126 -17.49 5.76 18.70
N SER A 127 -18.81 5.95 18.83
CA SER A 127 -19.81 5.60 17.80
C SER A 127 -20.65 6.78 17.30
N SER A 128 -20.44 7.97 17.87
CA SER A 128 -21.10 9.19 17.42
C SER A 128 -20.23 10.43 17.58
N TYR A 129 -20.53 11.47 16.80
CA TYR A 129 -20.03 12.82 16.96
C TYR A 129 -21.20 13.80 17.03
N GLU A 130 -21.22 14.61 18.08
CA GLU A 130 -22.33 15.52 18.36
C GLU A 130 -21.82 16.88 18.81
N TYR A 131 -22.51 17.94 18.38
CA TYR A 131 -22.38 19.26 19.00
C TYR A 131 -23.69 20.03 18.93
N GLY A 132 -23.84 21.01 19.82
CA GLY A 132 -24.93 21.96 19.77
C GLY A 132 -24.47 23.33 20.24
N LEU A 133 -24.88 24.38 19.51
CA LEU A 133 -24.53 25.75 19.82
C LEU A 133 -25.67 26.68 19.38
N GLY A 134 -26.15 27.55 20.27
CA GLY A 134 -27.13 28.59 19.94
C GLY A 134 -28.47 28.08 19.39
N GLY A 135 -28.89 26.86 19.75
CA GLY A 135 -30.10 26.21 19.22
C GLY A 135 -29.91 25.36 17.97
N CYS A 136 -28.72 25.40 17.35
CA CYS A 136 -28.32 24.47 16.29
C CYS A 136 -27.80 23.16 16.91
N ARG A 137 -28.14 22.02 16.29
CA ARG A 137 -27.62 20.69 16.69
C ARG A 137 -27.18 19.92 15.47
N LEU A 138 -26.08 19.20 15.62
CA LEU A 138 -25.58 18.23 14.65
C LEU A 138 -25.27 16.93 15.39
N SER A 139 -25.68 15.82 14.79
CA SER A 139 -25.32 14.47 15.23
C SER A 139 -24.97 13.61 14.01
N LEU A 140 -23.89 12.86 14.12
CA LEU A 140 -23.52 11.80 13.21
C LEU A 140 -23.32 10.52 14.02
N GLU A 141 -24.12 9.50 13.74
CA GLU A 141 -23.95 8.15 14.27
C GLU A 141 -23.35 7.25 13.19
N PHE A 142 -22.43 6.37 13.56
CA PHE A 142 -21.76 5.49 12.62
C PHE A 142 -21.51 4.08 13.20
N PRO A 143 -21.66 3.01 12.39
CA PRO A 143 -21.37 1.65 12.83
C PRO A 143 -19.89 1.46 13.17
N ILE A 144 -19.62 0.73 14.24
CA ILE A 144 -18.28 0.39 14.70
C ILE A 144 -18.09 -1.12 14.83
N VAL A 145 -16.87 -1.58 14.56
CA VAL A 145 -16.42 -2.95 14.84
C VAL A 145 -15.16 -2.89 15.71
N LYS A 146 -15.21 -3.48 16.90
CA LYS A 146 -14.07 -3.56 17.82
C LYS A 146 -13.38 -4.91 17.66
N LEU A 147 -12.15 -4.91 17.16
CA LEU A 147 -11.40 -6.15 16.90
C LEU A 147 -11.14 -6.95 18.19
N LEU A 148 -10.90 -6.25 19.30
CA LEU A 148 -10.66 -6.87 20.61
C LEU A 148 -11.81 -7.77 21.06
N ASN A 149 -13.05 -7.48 20.65
CA ASN A 149 -14.22 -8.30 21.00
C ASN A 149 -14.14 -9.70 20.40
N TYR A 150 -13.44 -9.89 19.28
CA TYR A 150 -13.25 -11.21 18.68
C TYR A 150 -12.22 -12.08 19.41
N GLN A 151 -11.47 -11.54 20.38
CA GLN A 151 -10.51 -12.32 21.15
C GLN A 151 -11.20 -13.42 21.98
N SER A 152 -12.38 -13.14 22.54
CA SER A 152 -13.19 -14.14 23.24
C SER A 152 -13.90 -15.10 22.28
N MET A 153 -14.03 -14.73 21.01
CA MET A 153 -14.67 -15.51 19.95
C MET A 153 -13.65 -16.16 19.01
N TRP A 154 -12.45 -16.47 19.51
CA TRP A 154 -11.35 -17.00 18.69
C TRP A 154 -11.74 -18.22 17.85
N GLN A 155 -12.54 -19.14 18.42
CA GLN A 155 -13.02 -20.33 17.71
C GLN A 155 -13.87 -19.99 16.48
N VAL A 156 -14.63 -18.88 16.52
CA VAL A 156 -15.42 -18.40 15.39
C VAL A 156 -14.51 -17.87 14.28
N LEU A 157 -13.44 -17.16 14.63
CA LEU A 157 -12.42 -16.75 13.65
C LEU A 157 -11.71 -17.96 13.03
N GLU A 158 -11.48 -18.99 13.83
CA GLU A 158 -10.83 -20.21 13.37
C GLU A 158 -11.69 -21.06 12.45
N SER A 159 -12.99 -21.14 12.70
CA SER A 159 -13.93 -21.90 11.86
C SER A 159 -14.38 -21.14 10.62
N SER A 160 -14.25 -19.80 10.61
CA SER A 160 -14.65 -18.98 9.47
C SER A 160 -13.79 -19.25 8.23
N THR A 161 -14.46 -19.38 7.08
CA THR A 161 -13.87 -19.41 5.74
C THR A 161 -13.74 -18.02 5.13
N ASN A 162 -14.20 -16.97 5.83
CA ASN A 162 -14.07 -15.61 5.35
C ASN A 162 -12.59 -15.15 5.46
N PRO A 163 -11.96 -14.66 4.37
CA PRO A 163 -10.58 -14.19 4.36
C PRO A 163 -10.27 -13.15 5.47
N PHE A 164 -11.22 -12.28 5.78
CA PHE A 164 -11.05 -11.24 6.80
C PHE A 164 -10.92 -11.79 8.22
N ALA A 165 -11.43 -13.00 8.50
CA ALA A 165 -11.18 -13.64 9.79
C ALA A 165 -9.67 -13.87 10.01
N VAL A 166 -8.92 -14.17 8.94
CA VAL A 166 -7.46 -14.34 9.01
C VAL A 166 -6.76 -13.03 9.31
N VAL A 167 -7.16 -11.95 8.64
CA VAL A 167 -6.63 -10.60 8.87
C VAL A 167 -6.85 -10.17 10.32
N VAL A 168 -8.05 -10.40 10.86
CA VAL A 168 -8.38 -10.10 12.26
C VAL A 168 -7.56 -10.95 13.24
N MET A 169 -7.39 -12.25 12.96
CA MET A 169 -6.54 -13.12 13.78
C MET A 169 -5.07 -12.66 13.79
N ALA A 170 -4.53 -12.31 12.62
CA ALA A 170 -3.17 -11.80 12.49
C ALA A 170 -3.00 -10.51 13.30
N HIS A 171 -3.95 -9.57 13.18
CA HIS A 171 -3.94 -8.32 13.94
C HIS A 171 -3.91 -8.56 15.45
N LEU A 172 -4.84 -9.38 15.96
CA LEU A 172 -4.94 -9.70 17.37
C LEU A 172 -3.67 -10.36 17.92
N LYS A 173 -3.09 -11.30 17.17
CA LYS A 173 -1.87 -12.01 17.61
C LYS A 173 -0.63 -11.15 17.50
N THR A 174 -0.54 -10.26 16.51
CA THR A 174 0.55 -9.27 16.42
C THR A 174 0.57 -8.40 17.67
N LYS A 175 -0.59 -7.87 18.09
CA LYS A 175 -0.72 -7.07 19.32
C LYS A 175 -0.41 -7.89 20.57
N ALA A 176 -1.00 -9.07 20.71
CA ALA A 176 -0.81 -9.93 21.88
C ALA A 176 0.64 -10.42 22.07
N THR A 177 1.42 -10.51 20.98
CA THR A 177 2.83 -10.95 20.99
C THR A 177 3.81 -9.79 20.86
N HIS A 178 3.39 -8.57 21.21
CA HIS A 178 4.27 -7.42 21.27
C HIS A 178 5.47 -7.71 22.20
N LYS A 179 6.69 -7.44 21.72
CA LYS A 179 7.96 -7.78 22.39
C LYS A 179 8.22 -9.27 22.63
N GLN A 180 7.45 -10.17 22.01
CA GLN A 180 7.59 -11.63 22.12
C GLN A 180 7.77 -12.26 20.73
N PRO A 181 8.91 -12.02 20.05
CA PRO A 181 9.10 -12.41 18.65
C PRO A 181 9.03 -13.93 18.42
N MET A 182 9.45 -14.74 19.40
CA MET A 182 9.32 -16.20 19.33
C MET A 182 7.86 -16.68 19.34
N GLU A 183 7.01 -16.09 20.19
CA GLU A 183 5.57 -16.38 20.19
C GLU A 183 4.90 -15.84 18.93
N ARG A 184 5.33 -14.66 18.44
CA ARG A 184 4.86 -14.11 17.16
C ARG A 184 5.15 -15.07 16.01
N LYS A 185 6.36 -15.66 15.95
CA LYS A 185 6.72 -16.67 14.95
C LYS A 185 5.81 -17.90 15.00
N ARG A 186 5.51 -18.40 16.21
CA ARG A 186 4.59 -19.54 16.39
C ARG A 186 3.19 -19.24 15.86
N TRP A 187 2.66 -18.06 16.15
CA TRP A 187 1.35 -17.63 15.64
C TRP A 187 1.37 -17.36 14.14
N LYS A 188 2.41 -16.73 13.60
CA LYS A 188 2.58 -16.51 12.17
C LYS A 188 2.58 -17.85 11.43
N TRP A 189 3.37 -18.82 11.90
CA TRP A 189 3.35 -20.19 11.38
C TRP A 189 1.98 -20.84 11.44
N TYR A 190 1.30 -20.74 12.58
CA TYR A 190 -0.04 -21.29 12.76
C TYR A 190 -1.04 -20.74 11.72
N LEU A 191 -1.05 -19.42 11.51
CA LEU A 191 -1.96 -18.78 10.57
C LEU A 191 -1.62 -19.14 9.11
N VAL A 192 -0.33 -19.12 8.75
CA VAL A 192 0.14 -19.51 7.41
C VAL A 192 -0.24 -20.95 7.09
N ARG A 193 -0.02 -21.90 8.01
CA ARG A 193 -0.40 -23.30 7.82
C ARG A 193 -1.91 -23.45 7.58
N ARG A 194 -2.71 -22.70 8.35
CA ARG A 194 -4.17 -22.72 8.24
C ARG A 194 -4.68 -22.19 6.90
N LEU A 195 -3.94 -21.36 6.18
CA LEU A 195 -4.33 -20.94 4.82
C LEU A 195 -4.44 -22.14 3.88
N PHE A 196 -3.52 -23.10 3.97
CA PHE A 196 -3.53 -24.30 3.13
C PHE A 196 -4.60 -25.33 3.56
N GLU A 197 -5.03 -25.29 4.82
CA GLU A 197 -5.99 -26.25 5.37
C GLU A 197 -7.46 -25.84 5.13
N ARG A 198 -7.74 -24.57 4.80
CA ARG A 198 -9.11 -24.02 4.70
C ARG A 198 -9.72 -24.00 3.29
N GLY A 199 -9.03 -24.56 2.30
CA GLY A 199 -9.56 -24.65 0.92
C GLY A 199 -9.61 -23.32 0.17
N TYR A 200 -8.80 -22.34 0.58
CA TYR A 200 -8.64 -21.08 -0.16
C TYR A 200 -8.06 -21.34 -1.56
N SER A 201 -8.39 -20.46 -2.51
CA SER A 201 -7.75 -20.48 -3.83
C SER A 201 -6.25 -20.16 -3.68
N LYS A 202 -5.43 -20.62 -4.62
CA LYS A 202 -3.98 -20.30 -4.61
C LYS A 202 -3.73 -18.80 -4.55
N ASN A 203 -4.53 -18.00 -5.27
CA ASN A 203 -4.43 -16.55 -5.28
C ASN A 203 -4.74 -15.95 -3.89
N ASP A 204 -5.76 -16.48 -3.21
CA ASP A 204 -6.12 -16.02 -1.87
C ASP A 204 -5.08 -16.39 -0.83
N ILE A 205 -4.50 -17.59 -0.93
CA ILE A 205 -3.41 -18.01 -0.07
C ILE A 205 -2.23 -17.05 -0.21
N VAL A 206 -1.84 -16.68 -1.44
CA VAL A 206 -0.73 -15.75 -1.68
C VAL A 206 -1.02 -14.37 -1.09
N LYS A 207 -2.20 -13.79 -1.35
CA LYS A 207 -2.58 -12.47 -0.84
C LYS A 207 -2.69 -12.44 0.68
N LEU A 208 -3.32 -13.44 1.28
CA LEU A 208 -3.44 -13.55 2.73
C LEU A 208 -2.08 -13.82 3.38
N PHE A 209 -1.21 -14.60 2.74
CA PHE A 209 0.17 -14.79 3.20
C PHE A 209 0.92 -13.46 3.25
N GLN A 210 0.87 -12.67 2.17
CA GLN A 210 1.49 -11.33 2.13
C GLN A 210 0.97 -10.42 3.24
N CYS A 211 -0.35 -10.40 3.45
CA CYS A 211 -0.96 -9.64 4.54
C CYS A 211 -0.47 -10.08 5.92
N ILE A 212 -0.40 -11.39 6.19
CA ILE A 212 0.13 -11.93 7.45
C ILE A 212 1.61 -11.59 7.60
N ASP A 213 2.38 -11.72 6.52
CA ASP A 213 3.82 -11.54 6.49
C ASP A 213 4.24 -10.12 6.89
N GLN A 214 3.62 -9.14 6.24
CA GLN A 214 3.83 -7.73 6.52
C GLN A 214 3.32 -7.33 7.92
N MET A 215 2.12 -7.78 8.30
CA MET A 215 1.52 -7.41 9.59
C MET A 215 2.27 -8.02 10.78
N MET A 216 2.67 -9.29 10.68
CA MET A 216 3.35 -10.04 11.73
C MET A 216 4.88 -10.00 11.60
N ALA A 217 5.48 -8.81 11.42
CA ALA A 217 6.92 -8.67 11.19
C ALA A 217 7.76 -9.36 12.29
N LEU A 218 8.73 -10.18 11.86
CA LEU A 218 9.70 -10.86 12.73
C LEU A 218 11.14 -10.36 12.48
N PRO A 219 12.05 -10.52 13.45
CA PRO A 219 13.49 -10.39 13.20
C PRO A 219 13.96 -11.33 12.09
N GLU A 220 14.97 -10.90 11.34
CA GLU A 220 15.50 -11.61 10.15
C GLU A 220 15.85 -13.08 10.42
N GLU A 221 16.47 -13.38 11.57
CA GLU A 221 16.80 -14.75 11.99
C GLU A 221 15.56 -15.65 12.08
N LEU A 222 14.45 -15.11 12.63
CA LEU A 222 13.21 -15.85 12.79
C LEU A 222 12.40 -15.94 11.49
N GLU A 223 12.47 -14.92 10.63
CA GLU A 223 11.91 -15.01 9.28
C GLU A 223 12.61 -16.09 8.48
N LEU A 224 13.94 -16.18 8.54
CA LEU A 224 14.70 -17.21 7.84
C LEU A 224 14.30 -18.61 8.31
N GLU A 225 14.19 -18.82 9.62
CA GLU A 225 13.73 -20.09 10.17
C GLU A 225 12.30 -20.43 9.73
N LEU A 226 11.39 -19.45 9.71
CA LEU A 226 10.00 -19.63 9.29
C LEU A 226 9.93 -19.99 7.79
N ASN A 227 10.71 -19.32 6.95
CA ASN A 227 10.77 -19.58 5.52
C ASN A 227 11.27 -21.01 5.22
N GLN A 228 12.32 -21.46 5.92
CA GLN A 228 12.79 -22.84 5.81
C GLN A 228 11.73 -23.85 6.25
N GLN A 229 10.96 -23.55 7.30
CA GLN A 229 9.84 -24.40 7.75
C GLN A 229 8.72 -24.45 6.71
N LEU A 230 8.41 -23.31 6.08
CA LEU A 230 7.40 -23.20 5.03
C LEU A 230 7.79 -23.97 3.78
N GLU A 231 9.04 -23.84 3.32
CA GLU A 231 9.57 -24.58 2.18
C GLU A 231 9.42 -26.10 2.38
N ARG A 232 9.86 -26.62 3.54
CA ARG A 232 9.71 -28.06 3.86
C ARG A 232 8.25 -28.51 3.84
N TYR A 233 7.36 -27.72 4.42
CA TYR A 233 5.92 -28.04 4.45
C TYR A 233 5.30 -28.04 3.06
N GLN A 234 5.72 -27.13 2.18
CA GLN A 234 5.26 -27.07 0.80
C GLN A 234 5.78 -28.24 -0.03
N GLU A 235 7.04 -28.66 0.19
CA GLU A 235 7.63 -29.83 -0.45
C GLU A 235 6.92 -31.12 -0.03
N GLU A 236 6.69 -31.32 1.27
CA GLU A 236 5.99 -32.49 1.82
C GLU A 236 4.57 -32.62 1.27
N ARG A 237 3.87 -31.49 1.05
CA ARG A 237 2.49 -31.47 0.55
C ARG A 237 2.37 -31.27 -0.96
N GLN A 238 3.47 -31.04 -1.67
CA GLN A 238 3.50 -30.66 -3.09
C GLN A 238 2.59 -29.44 -3.41
N MET A 239 2.56 -28.45 -2.52
CA MET A 239 1.70 -27.26 -2.63
C MET A 239 2.52 -25.96 -2.62
N PRO A 240 3.24 -25.63 -3.71
CA PRO A 240 4.05 -24.41 -3.76
C PRO A 240 3.18 -23.14 -3.86
N LEU A 241 3.46 -22.14 -3.01
CA LEU A 241 2.83 -20.80 -3.03
C LEU A 241 2.99 -20.12 -4.39
N ILE A 242 4.18 -20.24 -4.96
CA ILE A 242 4.56 -19.68 -6.25
C ILE A 242 5.01 -20.86 -7.12
N SER A 243 4.47 -20.95 -8.34
CA SER A 243 4.93 -21.96 -9.29
C SER A 243 6.36 -21.67 -9.73
N ARG A 244 7.12 -22.70 -10.10
CA ARG A 244 8.48 -22.52 -10.63
C ARG A 244 8.54 -21.60 -11.87
N VAL A 245 7.44 -21.46 -12.60
CA VAL A 245 7.32 -20.55 -13.75
C VAL A 245 7.19 -19.10 -13.26
N GLU A 246 6.29 -18.85 -12.32
CA GLU A 246 6.11 -17.53 -11.68
C GLU A 246 7.39 -17.08 -10.97
N GLU A 247 8.09 -17.98 -10.27
CA GLU A 247 9.36 -17.69 -9.60
C GLU A 247 10.45 -17.26 -10.61
N ARG A 248 10.56 -17.96 -11.74
CA ARG A 248 11.49 -17.58 -12.81
C ARG A 248 11.11 -16.27 -13.47
N ALA A 249 9.81 -16.02 -13.68
CA ALA A 249 9.34 -14.77 -14.25
C ALA A 249 9.68 -13.58 -13.35
N MET A 250 9.51 -13.72 -12.03
CA MET A 250 9.85 -12.70 -11.05
C MET A 250 11.36 -12.45 -10.99
N LYS A 251 12.19 -13.50 -10.95
CA LYS A 251 13.66 -13.39 -11.01
C LYS A 251 14.12 -12.65 -12.27
N ARG A 252 13.58 -13.01 -13.44
CA ARG A 252 13.88 -12.32 -14.71
C ARG A 252 13.43 -10.85 -14.70
N GLY A 253 12.24 -10.56 -14.18
CA GLY A 253 11.74 -9.19 -14.08
C GLY A 253 12.63 -8.32 -13.18
N LEU A 254 13.08 -8.86 -12.05
CA LEU A 254 14.02 -8.17 -11.15
C LEU A 254 15.38 -7.95 -11.81
N GLU A 255 15.95 -8.96 -12.46
CA GLU A 255 17.21 -8.84 -13.21
C GLU A 255 17.11 -7.77 -14.32
N GLN A 256 16.01 -7.77 -15.08
CA GLN A 256 15.75 -6.76 -16.11
C GLN A 256 15.59 -5.36 -15.51
N GLY A 257 14.82 -5.21 -14.44
CA GLY A 257 14.63 -3.92 -13.77
C GLY A 257 15.93 -3.37 -13.17
N LEU A 258 16.75 -4.23 -12.57
CA LEU A 258 18.06 -3.85 -12.05
C LEU A 258 19.01 -3.43 -13.18
N GLN A 259 19.03 -4.19 -14.29
CA GLN A 259 19.85 -3.86 -15.46
C GLN A 259 19.42 -2.52 -16.09
N GLN A 260 18.11 -2.31 -16.24
CA GLN A 260 17.55 -1.03 -16.72
C GLN A 260 17.89 0.12 -15.78
N GLY A 261 17.75 -0.06 -14.47
CA GLY A 261 18.09 0.96 -13.48
C GLY A 261 19.58 1.32 -13.47
N LEU A 262 20.47 0.33 -13.61
CA LEU A 262 21.92 0.54 -13.76
C LEU A 262 22.24 1.29 -15.05
N GLN A 263 21.57 0.95 -16.16
CA GLN A 263 21.79 1.59 -17.45
C GLN A 263 21.30 3.05 -17.44
N GLN A 264 20.11 3.31 -16.87
CA GLN A 264 19.58 4.65 -16.69
C GLN A 264 20.46 5.49 -15.76
N GLY A 265 20.93 4.92 -14.64
CA GLY A 265 21.85 5.61 -13.73
C GLY A 265 23.19 5.96 -14.38
N LEU A 266 23.74 5.06 -15.21
CA LEU A 266 24.96 5.32 -15.98
C LEU A 266 24.72 6.42 -17.03
N GLN A 267 23.59 6.38 -17.74
CA GLN A 267 23.21 7.40 -18.72
C GLN A 267 23.10 8.78 -18.07
N GLN A 268 22.31 8.90 -17.00
CA GLN A 268 22.15 10.15 -16.24
C GLN A 268 23.49 10.66 -15.72
N GLY A 269 24.34 9.77 -15.19
CA GLY A 269 25.68 10.13 -14.72
C GLY A 269 26.58 10.68 -15.84
N LEU A 270 26.50 10.12 -17.05
CA LEU A 270 27.27 10.61 -18.20
C LEU A 270 26.72 11.95 -18.72
N GLN A 271 25.39 12.12 -18.80
CA GLN A 271 24.75 13.39 -19.16
C GLN A 271 25.18 14.51 -18.20
N GLU A 272 25.06 14.27 -16.88
CA GLU A 272 25.53 15.20 -15.86
C GLU A 272 27.01 15.52 -15.98
N THR A 273 27.84 14.53 -16.34
CA THR A 273 29.29 14.72 -16.49
C THR A 273 29.59 15.65 -17.66
N VAL A 274 28.95 15.45 -18.82
CA VAL A 274 29.11 16.34 -19.98
C VAL A 274 28.70 17.77 -19.60
N VAL A 275 27.53 17.94 -18.96
CA VAL A 275 27.04 19.25 -18.53
C VAL A 275 28.00 19.92 -17.54
N LYS A 276 28.51 19.19 -16.54
CA LYS A 276 29.48 19.72 -15.56
C LYS A 276 30.80 20.13 -16.22
N ILE A 277 31.30 19.37 -17.20
CA ILE A 277 32.52 19.75 -17.95
C ILE A 277 32.29 21.05 -18.72
N LEU A 278 31.16 21.18 -19.42
CA LEU A 278 30.84 22.38 -20.17
C LEU A 278 30.67 23.61 -19.27
N GLN A 279 29.98 23.46 -18.12
CA GLN A 279 29.81 24.53 -17.13
C GLN A 279 31.13 24.98 -16.49
N ASN A 280 32.08 24.07 -16.31
CA ASN A 280 33.40 24.41 -15.77
C ASN A 280 34.32 25.07 -16.82
N ARG A 281 34.18 24.70 -18.09
CA ARG A 281 35.04 25.22 -19.17
C ARG A 281 34.51 26.51 -19.78
N PHE A 282 33.20 26.76 -19.72
CA PHE A 282 32.55 27.91 -20.33
C PHE A 282 31.65 28.63 -19.33
N GLU A 283 31.69 29.96 -19.30
CA GLU A 283 31.01 30.78 -18.28
C GLU A 283 29.47 30.67 -18.29
N SER A 284 28.85 30.32 -19.42
CA SER A 284 27.40 30.13 -19.52
C SER A 284 27.04 29.03 -20.52
N VAL A 285 26.34 27.99 -20.05
CA VAL A 285 25.76 26.93 -20.88
C VAL A 285 24.25 27.18 -21.00
N SER A 286 23.72 27.18 -22.23
CA SER A 286 22.30 27.46 -22.46
C SER A 286 21.40 26.32 -21.92
N PRO A 287 20.20 26.63 -21.39
CA PRO A 287 19.24 25.60 -20.96
C PRO A 287 18.81 24.66 -22.11
N GLU A 288 18.81 25.18 -23.33
CA GLU A 288 18.50 24.44 -24.56
C GLU A 288 19.53 23.35 -24.84
N LEU A 289 20.83 23.66 -24.67
CA LEU A 289 21.91 22.69 -24.82
C LEU A 289 21.88 21.60 -23.73
N VAL A 290 21.58 21.98 -22.48
CA VAL A 290 21.38 21.01 -21.40
C VAL A 290 20.20 20.09 -21.69
N GLY A 291 19.09 20.64 -22.20
CA GLY A 291 17.95 19.87 -22.66
C GLY A 291 18.33 18.88 -23.76
N ALA A 292 19.10 19.33 -24.76
CA ALA A 292 19.57 18.49 -25.86
C ALA A 292 20.46 17.34 -25.38
N ILE A 293 21.38 17.57 -24.43
CA ILE A 293 22.25 16.53 -23.85
C ILE A 293 21.43 15.52 -23.03
N ASN A 294 20.49 16.00 -22.22
CA ASN A 294 19.62 15.14 -21.40
C ASN A 294 18.66 14.28 -22.24
N SER A 295 18.42 14.67 -23.49
CA SER A 295 17.60 13.91 -24.46
C SER A 295 18.36 12.74 -25.09
N ILE A 296 19.69 12.63 -24.89
CA ILE A 296 20.51 11.58 -25.52
C ILE A 296 20.48 10.32 -24.65
N GLU A 297 19.93 9.25 -25.20
CA GLU A 297 19.85 7.93 -24.53
C GLU A 297 21.06 7.02 -24.83
N ASP A 298 21.80 7.29 -25.92
CA ASP A 298 22.94 6.46 -26.32
C ASP A 298 24.20 6.75 -25.47
N ILE A 299 24.57 5.77 -24.65
CA ILE A 299 25.75 5.78 -23.79
C ILE A 299 27.06 5.99 -24.58
N SER A 300 27.16 5.44 -25.79
CA SER A 300 28.37 5.56 -26.61
C SER A 300 28.54 6.99 -27.12
N VAL A 301 27.43 7.62 -27.53
CA VAL A 301 27.41 9.04 -27.91
C VAL A 301 27.75 9.91 -26.72
N LEU A 302 27.18 9.66 -25.54
CA LEU A 302 27.51 10.42 -24.33
C LEU A 302 28.99 10.33 -23.95
N LYS A 303 29.61 9.15 -24.08
CA LYS A 303 31.07 9.00 -23.86
C LYS A 303 31.90 9.79 -24.88
N GLN A 304 31.50 9.78 -26.15
CA GLN A 304 32.16 10.60 -27.16
C GLN A 304 31.98 12.09 -26.85
N LEU A 305 30.79 12.51 -26.40
CA LEU A 305 30.54 13.90 -26.02
C LEU A 305 31.39 14.33 -24.82
N ILE A 306 31.71 13.43 -23.88
CA ILE A 306 32.69 13.74 -22.83
C ILE A 306 34.06 14.07 -23.46
N ASP A 307 34.56 13.24 -24.36
CA ASP A 307 35.86 13.49 -25.02
C ASP A 307 35.87 14.76 -25.86
N HIS A 308 34.77 15.06 -26.57
CA HIS A 308 34.62 16.29 -27.33
C HIS A 308 34.51 17.50 -26.40
N SER A 309 33.77 17.40 -25.30
CA SER A 309 33.62 18.47 -24.31
C SER A 309 34.95 18.86 -23.65
N LEU A 310 35.97 17.98 -23.68
CA LEU A 310 37.33 18.26 -23.24
C LEU A 310 38.23 18.88 -24.33
N LYS A 311 37.95 18.62 -25.62
CA LYS A 311 38.79 19.04 -26.76
C LYS A 311 38.29 20.30 -27.46
N SER A 312 36.99 20.60 -27.40
CA SER A 312 36.39 21.77 -28.05
C SER A 312 36.99 23.06 -27.50
N LYS A 313 37.23 24.02 -28.40
CA LYS A 313 37.82 25.33 -28.09
C LYS A 313 36.76 26.39 -27.80
N SER A 314 35.52 26.17 -28.23
CA SER A 314 34.36 27.03 -27.97
C SER A 314 33.08 26.21 -27.78
N LEU A 315 32.04 26.86 -27.26
CA LEU A 315 30.69 26.30 -27.10
C LEU A 315 30.02 26.05 -28.46
N GLU A 316 30.18 26.96 -29.42
CA GLU A 316 29.66 26.84 -30.79
C GLU A 316 30.22 25.61 -31.52
N GLU A 317 31.51 25.29 -31.31
CA GLU A 317 32.13 24.08 -31.89
C GLU A 317 31.51 22.81 -31.32
N PHE A 318 31.18 22.80 -30.02
CA PHE A 318 30.52 21.67 -29.38
C PHE A 318 29.07 21.51 -29.84
N GLU A 319 28.33 22.62 -29.97
CA GLU A 319 26.94 22.61 -30.48
C GLU A 319 26.85 22.13 -31.93
N GLN A 320 27.79 22.50 -32.79
CA GLN A 320 27.85 21.99 -34.17
C GLN A 320 28.11 20.48 -34.22
N LEU A 321 28.97 19.96 -33.35
CA LEU A 321 29.23 18.52 -33.24
C LEU A 321 28.02 17.77 -32.71
N LEU A 322 27.32 18.33 -31.73
CA LEU A 322 26.06 17.78 -31.21
C LEU A 322 24.99 17.70 -32.30
N ALA A 323 24.84 18.77 -33.10
CA ALA A 323 23.90 18.83 -34.21
C ALA A 323 24.22 17.81 -35.32
N GLN A 324 25.51 17.59 -35.63
CA GLN A 324 25.93 16.54 -36.57
C GLN A 324 25.59 15.14 -36.06
N HIS A 325 25.74 14.89 -34.75
CA HIS A 325 25.34 13.61 -34.16
C HIS A 325 23.83 13.38 -34.18
N GLN A 326 23.01 14.42 -34.02
CA GLN A 326 21.55 14.33 -34.14
C GLN A 326 21.09 14.05 -35.58
N LEU A 327 21.68 14.71 -36.58
CA LEU A 327 21.39 14.49 -38.01
C LEU A 327 21.80 13.09 -38.52
N SER A 328 22.75 12.44 -37.83
CA SER A 328 23.24 11.11 -38.19
C SER A 328 22.32 9.98 -37.70
N GLN A 329 21.41 10.25 -36.76
CA GLN A 329 20.48 9.25 -36.22
C GLN A 329 19.08 9.28 -36.86
N GLU A 330 18.77 10.29 -37.69
CA GLU A 330 17.49 10.40 -38.43
C GLU A 330 17.52 9.74 -39.83
N ASN A 331 18.68 9.26 -40.29
CA ASN A 331 18.85 8.44 -41.51
C ASN A 331 19.19 7.00 -41.15
#